data_AF-A0A965MBW4-F1
#
_entry.id   AF-A0A965MBW4-F1
#
_cell.length_a   1.000
_cell.length_b   1.000
_cell.length_c   1.000
_cell.angle_alpha   90.00
_cell.angle_beta   90.00
_cell.angle_gamma   90.00
#
_symmetry.space_group_name_H-M   'P 1'
#
loop_
_entity.id
_entity.type
_entity.pdbx_description
1 polymer ?
#
loop_
_entity_poly.entity_id
_entity_poly.type
_entity_poly.pdbx_seq_one_letter_code
_entity_poly.pdbx_strand_id
1 'polypeptide(L)'
;RKEKALSAVKDLENSAVDHAGARAIVSRTALDAGSVKDLVFKLKSTPNTLVILGNVAGGKVTLSIGVSDDLVADKGWHAGNAVRALSQHIQGGGGGQPAFATAGGKNPEGIDKVLADWPNHFA
;
A
#
# COMPACT_ATOMS: atom_id res chain seq x y z
N ARG A 1 1.22 -6.01 22.74
CA ARG A 1 1.65 -5.81 21.32
C ARG A 1 0.54 -6.15 20.32
N LYS A 2 -0.27 -7.21 20.50
CA LYS A 2 -1.40 -7.55 19.59
C LYS A 2 -2.53 -6.50 19.53
N GLU A 3 -2.80 -5.79 20.63
CA GLU A 3 -3.92 -4.83 20.72
C GLU A 3 -3.75 -3.58 19.85
N LYS A 4 -2.54 -3.02 19.75
CA LYS A 4 -2.24 -1.86 18.88
C LYS A 4 -2.34 -2.19 17.38
N ALA A 5 -2.01 -3.42 17.01
CA ALA A 5 -2.13 -3.87 15.62
C ALA A 5 -3.62 -4.01 15.23
N LEU A 6 -4.46 -4.50 16.14
CA LEU A 6 -5.90 -4.66 15.93
C LEU A 6 -6.65 -3.32 15.83
N SER A 7 -6.29 -2.33 16.65
CA SER A 7 -6.89 -0.99 16.52
C SER A 7 -6.48 -0.33 15.21
N ALA A 8 -5.19 -0.37 14.86
CA ALA A 8 -4.68 0.20 13.62
C ALA A 8 -5.33 -0.42 12.37
N VAL A 9 -5.63 -1.73 12.38
CA VAL A 9 -6.41 -2.37 11.30
C VAL A 9 -7.79 -1.71 11.16
N LYS A 10 -8.53 -1.57 12.27
CA LYS A 10 -9.87 -0.97 12.24
C LYS A 10 -9.84 0.47 11.75
N ASP A 11 -8.85 1.27 12.17
CA ASP A 11 -8.70 2.64 11.71
C ASP A 11 -8.43 2.70 10.20
N LEU A 12 -7.57 1.81 9.69
CA LEU A 12 -7.29 1.68 8.25
C LEU A 12 -8.52 1.23 7.44
N GLU A 13 -9.30 0.31 8.01
CA GLU A 13 -10.54 -0.15 7.41
C GLU A 13 -11.59 0.95 7.33
N ASN A 14 -11.65 1.84 8.32
CA ASN A 14 -12.53 3.01 8.33
C ASN A 14 -12.05 4.13 7.40
N SER A 15 -10.74 4.21 7.12
CA SER A 15 -10.17 5.16 6.15
C SER A 15 -10.26 4.68 4.71
N ALA A 16 -10.93 3.57 4.45
CA ALA A 16 -11.11 3.05 3.11
C ALA A 16 -11.96 4.01 2.26
N VAL A 17 -11.53 4.22 1.01
CA VAL A 17 -12.24 5.02 0.02
C VAL A 17 -12.65 4.13 -1.15
N ASP A 18 -13.77 4.44 -1.81
CA ASP A 18 -14.08 3.78 -3.09
C ASP A 18 -13.25 4.42 -4.20
N HIS A 19 -12.63 3.58 -5.02
CA HIS A 19 -11.92 4.00 -6.22
C HIS A 19 -12.19 3.03 -7.35
N ALA A 20 -12.87 3.51 -8.39
CA ALA A 20 -13.28 2.73 -9.56
C ALA A 20 -14.02 1.43 -9.20
N GLY A 21 -14.83 1.42 -8.14
CA GLY A 21 -15.53 0.22 -7.65
C GLY A 21 -14.63 -0.78 -6.94
N ALA A 22 -13.53 -0.31 -6.35
CA ALA A 22 -12.68 -1.06 -5.44
C ALA A 22 -12.50 -0.30 -4.13
N ARG A 23 -12.43 -1.03 -3.02
CA ARG A 23 -12.09 -0.51 -1.70
C ARG A 23 -10.58 -0.22 -1.64
N ALA A 24 -10.19 1.05 -1.68
CA ALA A 24 -8.81 1.47 -1.54
C ALA A 24 -8.49 1.95 -0.12
N ILE A 25 -7.48 1.34 0.51
CA ILE A 25 -6.97 1.69 1.84
C ILE A 25 -5.58 2.25 1.66
N VAL A 26 -5.43 3.57 1.82
CA VAL A 26 -4.16 4.27 1.58
C VAL A 26 -3.79 5.05 2.83
N SER A 27 -2.68 4.70 3.47
CA SER A 27 -2.33 5.33 4.76
C SER A 27 -0.84 5.27 5.10
N ARG A 28 -0.48 6.12 6.07
CA ARG A 28 0.82 6.14 6.73
C ARG A 28 0.82 5.25 7.96
N THR A 29 1.89 4.50 8.15
CA THR A 29 2.09 3.66 9.33
C THR A 29 3.51 3.84 9.89
N ALA A 30 3.70 3.46 11.15
CA ALA A 30 5.00 3.47 11.82
C ALA A 30 5.40 2.05 12.28
N LEU A 31 4.82 1.03 11.64
CA LEU A 31 5.02 -0.38 11.95
C LEU A 31 6.27 -0.93 11.26
N ASP A 32 6.84 -2.00 11.80
CA ASP A 32 7.95 -2.69 11.15
C ASP A 32 7.50 -3.40 9.85
N ALA A 33 8.45 -3.71 8.97
CA ALA A 33 8.17 -4.29 7.66
C ALA A 33 7.41 -5.64 7.73
N GLY A 34 7.63 -6.44 8.79
CA GLY A 34 6.90 -7.69 9.01
C GLY A 34 5.43 -7.42 9.30
N SER A 35 5.17 -6.56 10.30
CA SER A 35 3.82 -6.12 10.65
C SER A 35 3.08 -5.48 9.48
N VAL A 36 3.75 -4.64 8.68
CA VAL A 36 3.15 -4.03 7.48
C VAL A 36 2.77 -5.09 6.45
N LYS A 37 3.63 -6.08 6.21
CA LYS A 37 3.33 -7.17 5.28
C LYS A 37 2.08 -7.93 5.74
N ASP A 38 2.04 -8.37 6.99
CA ASP A 38 0.89 -9.12 7.53
C ASP A 38 -0.41 -8.32 7.42
N LEU A 39 -0.36 -7.01 7.66
CA LEU A 39 -1.50 -6.11 7.49
C LEU A 39 -1.97 -6.02 6.05
N VAL A 40 -1.06 -5.80 5.10
CA VAL A 40 -1.41 -5.72 3.67
C VAL A 40 -2.04 -7.03 3.20
N PHE A 41 -1.47 -8.17 3.59
CA PHE A 41 -2.03 -9.49 3.24
C PHE A 41 -3.41 -9.72 3.86
N LYS A 42 -3.61 -9.31 5.12
CA LYS A 42 -4.91 -9.40 5.79
C LYS A 42 -5.97 -8.53 5.11
N LEU A 43 -5.63 -7.27 4.79
CA LEU A 43 -6.58 -6.32 4.20
C LEU A 43 -6.92 -6.68 2.75
N LYS A 44 -5.91 -7.01 1.92
CA LYS A 44 -6.13 -7.41 0.52
C LYS A 44 -6.85 -8.75 0.36
N SER A 45 -6.96 -9.54 1.45
CA SER A 45 -7.76 -10.77 1.44
C SER A 45 -9.26 -10.49 1.25
N THR A 46 -9.69 -9.24 1.46
CA THR A 46 -11.04 -8.81 1.15
C THR A 46 -11.17 -8.63 -0.37
N PRO A 47 -12.25 -9.13 -1.01
CA PRO A 47 -12.48 -8.90 -2.43
C PRO A 47 -12.51 -7.42 -2.80
N ASN A 48 -12.18 -7.10 -4.04
CA ASN A 48 -12.16 -5.75 -4.58
C ASN A 48 -11.38 -4.77 -3.70
N THR A 49 -10.24 -5.18 -3.14
CA THR A 49 -9.48 -4.35 -2.19
C THR A 49 -8.07 -4.03 -2.67
N LEU A 50 -7.75 -2.74 -2.67
CA LEU A 50 -6.42 -2.17 -2.87
C LEU A 50 -5.90 -1.64 -1.54
N VAL A 51 -4.64 -1.91 -1.22
CA VAL A 51 -4.00 -1.47 0.03
C VAL A 51 -2.66 -0.87 -0.30
N ILE A 52 -2.41 0.35 0.17
CA ILE A 52 -1.15 1.08 -0.01
C ILE A 52 -0.73 1.64 1.35
N LEU A 53 0.34 1.06 1.91
CA LEU A 53 0.89 1.49 3.20
C LEU A 53 2.27 2.09 3.02
N GLY A 54 2.44 3.33 3.46
CA GLY A 54 3.73 4.00 3.57
C GLY A 54 4.24 3.99 5.01
N ASN A 55 5.38 3.35 5.22
CA ASN A 55 6.04 3.31 6.52
C ASN A 55 7.27 4.22 6.55
N VAL A 56 7.44 5.00 7.62
CA VAL A 56 8.66 5.80 7.85
C VAL A 56 9.36 5.30 9.11
N ALA A 57 10.58 4.80 8.96
CA ALA A 57 11.38 4.31 10.07
C ALA A 57 12.86 4.66 9.87
N GLY A 58 13.46 5.35 10.85
CA GLY A 58 14.89 5.65 10.85
C GLY A 58 15.37 6.44 9.63
N GLY A 59 14.57 7.39 9.14
CA GLY A 59 14.88 8.19 7.93
C GLY A 59 14.69 7.45 6.60
N LYS A 60 14.30 6.17 6.63
CA LYS A 60 13.94 5.40 5.44
C LYS A 60 12.42 5.31 5.32
N VAL A 61 11.96 5.25 4.09
CA VAL A 61 10.55 5.04 3.77
C VAL A 61 10.39 3.72 3.03
N THR A 62 9.38 2.97 3.39
CA THR A 62 9.00 1.73 2.72
C THR A 62 7.55 1.84 2.26
N LEU A 63 7.28 1.50 1.01
CA LEU A 63 5.94 1.38 0.46
C LEU A 63 5.60 -0.09 0.28
N SER A 64 4.39 -0.47 0.69
CA SER A 64 3.83 -1.79 0.45
C SER A 64 2.48 -1.64 -0.22
N ILE A 65 2.33 -2.26 -1.38
CA ILE A 65 1.09 -2.25 -2.17
C ILE A 65 0.57 -3.68 -2.24
N GLY A 66 -0.68 -3.88 -1.85
CA GLY A 66 -1.41 -5.13 -2.03
C GLY A 66 -2.66 -4.90 -2.86
N VAL A 67 -2.89 -5.80 -3.81
CA VAL A 67 -4.08 -5.80 -4.66
C VAL A 67 -4.72 -7.17 -4.49
N SER A 68 -6.05 -7.20 -4.30
CA SER A 68 -6.79 -8.46 -4.23
C SER A 68 -6.74 -9.19 -5.57
N ASP A 69 -6.73 -10.53 -5.53
CA ASP A 69 -6.50 -11.33 -6.74
C ASP A 69 -7.57 -11.10 -7.82
N ASP A 70 -8.80 -10.76 -7.42
CA ASP A 70 -9.90 -10.39 -8.33
C ASP A 70 -9.62 -9.09 -9.09
N LEU A 71 -9.08 -8.04 -8.44
CA LEU A 71 -8.71 -6.80 -9.13
C LEU A 71 -7.54 -7.00 -10.10
N VAL A 72 -6.61 -7.90 -9.75
CA VAL A 72 -5.53 -8.29 -10.65
C VAL A 72 -6.09 -9.00 -11.88
N ALA A 73 -7.00 -9.96 -11.68
CA ALA A 73 -7.57 -10.77 -12.76
C ALA A 73 -8.55 -9.99 -13.64
N ASP A 74 -9.46 -9.24 -13.02
CA ASP A 74 -10.62 -8.62 -13.70
C ASP A 74 -10.29 -7.22 -14.23
N LYS A 75 -9.48 -6.44 -13.49
CA LYS A 75 -9.12 -5.06 -13.87
C LYS A 75 -7.67 -4.91 -14.33
N GLY A 76 -6.87 -5.98 -14.28
CA GLY A 76 -5.46 -5.91 -14.65
C GLY A 76 -4.61 -5.04 -13.72
N TRP A 77 -5.11 -4.73 -12.52
CA TRP A 77 -4.39 -3.90 -11.56
C TRP A 77 -3.12 -4.60 -11.09
N HIS A 78 -1.99 -3.88 -11.12
CA HIS A 78 -0.69 -4.51 -10.93
C HIS A 78 0.16 -3.76 -9.89
N ALA A 79 0.23 -4.29 -8.67
CA ALA A 79 1.00 -3.73 -7.56
C ALA A 79 2.45 -3.46 -7.94
N GLY A 80 3.10 -4.40 -8.65
CA GLY A 80 4.49 -4.26 -9.09
C GLY A 80 4.75 -3.14 -10.10
N ASN A 81 3.75 -2.70 -10.86
CA ASN A 81 3.90 -1.59 -11.81
C ASN A 81 3.67 -0.27 -11.09
N ALA A 82 2.58 -0.19 -10.32
CA ALA A 82 2.27 0.95 -9.48
C ALA A 82 3.41 1.29 -8.51
N VAL A 83 3.98 0.28 -7.82
CA VAL A 83 5.06 0.52 -6.84
C VAL A 83 6.30 1.10 -7.50
N ARG A 84 6.63 0.70 -8.74
CA ARG A 84 7.81 1.22 -9.45
C ARG A 84 7.65 2.70 -9.75
N ALA A 85 6.49 3.10 -10.26
CA ALA A 85 6.19 4.50 -10.53
C ALA A 85 6.13 5.32 -9.23
N LEU A 86 5.38 4.85 -8.24
CA LEU A 86 5.21 5.55 -6.95
C LEU A 86 6.52 5.63 -6.15
N SER A 87 7.41 4.65 -6.27
CA SER A 87 8.71 4.66 -5.58
C SER A 87 9.62 5.81 -6.00
N GLN A 88 9.42 6.41 -7.17
CA GLN A 88 10.20 7.55 -7.63
C GLN A 88 9.98 8.78 -6.74
N HIS A 89 8.76 8.98 -6.24
CA HIS A 89 8.43 10.09 -5.34
C HIS A 89 9.20 10.03 -4.02
N ILE A 90 9.46 8.81 -3.52
CA ILE A 90 10.24 8.56 -2.30
C ILE A 90 11.75 8.40 -2.56
N GLN A 91 12.22 8.73 -3.77
CA GLN A 91 13.60 8.52 -4.22
C GLN A 91 14.08 7.09 -3.98
N GLY A 92 13.20 6.15 -4.32
CA GLY A 92 13.36 4.73 -4.04
C GLY A 92 13.31 3.86 -5.29
N GLY A 93 13.37 2.57 -5.03
CA GLY A 93 13.16 1.53 -6.02
C GLY A 93 12.41 0.37 -5.40
N GLY A 94 11.72 -0.41 -6.23
CA GLY A 94 10.91 -1.51 -5.76
C GLY A 94 10.52 -2.51 -6.84
N GLY A 95 9.80 -3.53 -6.40
CA GLY A 95 9.33 -4.62 -7.23
C GLY A 95 8.50 -5.62 -6.45
N GLY A 96 7.90 -6.56 -7.17
CA GLY A 96 7.08 -7.59 -6.58
C GLY A 96 6.15 -8.23 -7.60
N GLN A 97 5.21 -9.00 -7.08
CA GLN A 97 4.20 -9.71 -7.85
C GLN A 97 3.00 -8.79 -8.17
N PRO A 98 2.15 -9.16 -9.14
CA PRO A 98 0.94 -8.40 -9.47
C PRO A 98 0.04 -8.10 -8.26
N ALA A 99 -0.14 -9.08 -7.37
CA ALA A 99 -1.00 -8.95 -6.19
C ALA A 99 -0.29 -8.33 -4.95
N PHE A 100 1.03 -8.20 -4.96
CA PHE A 100 1.79 -7.60 -3.85
C PHE A 100 3.17 -7.14 -4.27
N ALA A 101 3.51 -5.89 -3.95
CA ALA A 101 4.82 -5.34 -4.23
C ALA A 101 5.29 -4.37 -3.16
N THR A 102 6.61 -4.21 -3.06
CA THR A 102 7.22 -3.33 -2.08
C THR A 102 8.30 -2.45 -2.71
N ALA A 103 8.50 -1.27 -2.14
CA ALA A 103 9.59 -0.37 -2.49
C ALA A 103 10.22 0.24 -1.25
N GLY A 104 11.52 0.53 -1.32
CA GLY A 104 12.24 1.27 -0.30
C GLY A 104 12.80 2.57 -0.88
N GLY A 105 12.81 3.63 -0.09
CA GLY A 105 13.30 4.95 -0.46
C GLY A 105 13.91 5.70 0.72
N LYS A 106 14.51 6.85 0.40
CA LYS A 106 15.24 7.71 1.34
C LYS A 106 14.57 9.06 1.59
N ASN A 107 13.43 9.31 0.95
CA ASN A 107 12.69 10.57 1.07
C ASN A 107 11.29 10.35 1.69
N PRO A 108 11.14 10.44 3.03
CA PRO A 108 9.85 10.31 3.71
C PRO A 108 8.80 11.34 3.28
N GLU A 109 9.22 12.56 2.89
CA GLU A 109 8.32 13.61 2.39
C GLU A 109 7.67 13.22 1.05
N GLY A 110 8.26 12.26 0.33
CA GLY A 110 7.70 11.70 -0.89
C GLY A 110 6.38 10.95 -0.67
N ILE A 111 6.05 10.56 0.57
CA ILE A 111 4.80 9.84 0.84
C ILE A 111 3.58 10.70 0.51
N ASP A 112 3.58 11.99 0.81
CA ASP A 112 2.42 12.85 0.49
C ASP A 112 2.14 12.88 -1.03
N LYS A 113 3.20 12.83 -1.84
CA LYS A 113 3.06 12.68 -3.30
C LYS A 113 2.51 11.31 -3.70
N VAL A 114 2.95 10.24 -3.05
CA VAL A 114 2.39 8.89 -3.27
C VAL A 114 0.90 8.85 -2.93
N LEU A 115 0.49 9.46 -1.82
CA LEU A 115 -0.91 9.55 -1.39
C LEU A 115 -1.78 10.36 -2.35
N ALA A 116 -1.20 11.29 -3.11
CA ALA A 116 -1.90 12.05 -4.14
C ALA A 116 -1.90 11.35 -5.51
N ASP A 117 -0.82 10.64 -5.85
CA ASP A 117 -0.60 10.09 -7.19
C ASP A 117 -1.09 8.65 -7.36
N TRP A 118 -1.28 7.88 -6.28
CA TRP A 118 -1.73 6.48 -6.38
C TRP A 118 -2.97 6.24 -7.25
N PRO A 119 -4.01 7.10 -7.29
CA PRO A 119 -5.20 6.83 -8.10
C PRO A 119 -4.88 6.73 -9.60
N ASN A 120 -3.83 7.41 -10.06
CA ASN A 120 -3.43 7.42 -11.47
C ASN A 120 -2.82 6.08 -11.94
N HIS A 121 -2.43 5.21 -11.00
CA HIS A 121 -1.81 3.90 -11.29
C HIS A 121 -2.80 2.74 -11.23
N PHE A 122 -4.06 3.02 -10.89
CA PHE A 122 -5.15 2.05 -10.78
C PHE A 122 -6.38 2.64 -11.44
N ALA A 123 -6.60 2.33 -12.73
CA ALA A 123 -7.76 2.79 -13.50
C ALA A 123 -8.36 1.62 -14.27
#